data_AF-A0A452ZVG6-F1
#
_entry.id   AF-A0A452ZVG6-F1
#
_cell.length_a   1.000
_cell.length_b   1.000
_cell.length_c   1.000
_cell.angle_alpha   90.00
_cell.angle_beta   90.00
_cell.angle_gamma   90.00
#
_symmetry.space_group_name_H-M   'P 1'
#
loop_
_entity.id
_entity.type
_entity.pdbx_description
1 polymer ?
#
loop_
_entity_poly.entity_id
_entity_poly.type
_entity_poly.pdbx_seq_one_letter_code
_entity_poly.pdbx_strand_id
1 'polypeptide(L)'
;MDICTPRRILAAVVHVCEATLFKRLIEFENTDSGSLTIEDFLAKADEEPVSKCLAKSGEVLCEHKDKGAEHFSHGLCEECYDNFTELSGGLEGGADPPAFQRAEKQRLDAAKRAKEAAVDEAICELHNSDFEDNIMSPGKVTVPEHT
;
A
#
# COMPACT_ATOMS: atom_id res chain seq x y z
N MET A 1 -2.12 -10.51 -44.03
CA MET A 1 -1.98 -10.87 -42.61
C MET A 1 -0.87 -10.00 -42.03
N ASP A 2 -1.23 -8.86 -41.46
CA ASP A 2 -0.28 -7.82 -40.99
C ASP A 2 0.15 -8.05 -39.53
N ILE A 3 1.02 -9.03 -39.29
CA ILE A 3 1.54 -9.36 -37.95
C ILE A 3 2.90 -8.68 -37.67
N CYS A 4 3.46 -7.89 -38.59
CA CYS A 4 4.83 -7.35 -38.45
C CYS A 4 4.94 -6.05 -37.62
N THR A 5 4.56 -6.07 -36.35
CA THR A 5 5.10 -5.10 -35.37
C THR A 5 5.39 -5.81 -34.06
N PRO A 6 6.61 -5.71 -33.49
CA PRO A 6 7.00 -6.39 -32.24
C PRO A 6 5.99 -6.17 -31.11
N ARG A 7 5.41 -4.97 -31.06
CA ARG A 7 4.39 -4.57 -30.09
C ARG A 7 3.07 -5.34 -30.23
N ARG A 8 2.65 -5.67 -31.45
CA ARG A 8 1.46 -6.49 -31.71
C ARG A 8 1.69 -7.95 -31.36
N ILE A 9 2.90 -8.45 -31.58
CA ILE A 9 3.30 -9.82 -31.19
C ILE A 9 3.19 -9.97 -29.67
N LEU A 10 3.76 -9.03 -28.92
CA LEU A 10 3.70 -9.04 -27.45
C LEU A 10 2.25 -9.02 -26.95
N ALA A 11 1.43 -8.08 -27.43
CA ALA A 11 0.02 -7.97 -27.05
C ALA A 11 -0.79 -9.23 -27.35
N ALA A 12 -0.50 -9.92 -28.46
CA ALA A 12 -1.14 -11.18 -28.84
C ALA A 12 -0.76 -12.34 -27.92
N VAL A 13 0.48 -12.38 -27.43
CA VAL A 13 0.97 -13.43 -26.52
C VAL A 13 0.45 -13.24 -25.10
N VAL A 14 0.53 -12.01 -24.57
CA VAL A 14 0.12 -11.75 -23.17
C VAL A 14 -1.39 -11.51 -23.02
N HIS A 15 -2.13 -11.48 -24.13
CA HIS A 15 -3.58 -11.18 -24.18
C HIS A 15 -3.96 -9.87 -23.45
N VAL A 16 -3.11 -8.85 -23.56
CA VAL A 16 -3.34 -7.51 -23.01
C VAL A 16 -3.49 -6.51 -24.15
N CYS A 17 -4.41 -5.55 -24.01
CA CYS A 17 -4.57 -4.47 -24.98
C CYS A 17 -3.25 -3.70 -25.17
N GLU A 18 -2.88 -3.42 -26.43
CA GLU A 18 -1.69 -2.64 -26.76
C GLU A 18 -1.67 -1.25 -26.08
N ALA A 19 -2.86 -0.63 -25.93
CA ALA A 19 -3.02 0.63 -25.22
C ALA A 19 -2.66 0.53 -23.73
N THR A 20 -2.96 -0.60 -23.09
CA THR A 20 -2.62 -0.85 -21.69
C THR A 20 -1.12 -1.03 -21.51
N LEU A 21 -0.46 -1.79 -22.40
CA LEU A 21 0.99 -1.91 -22.38
C LEU A 21 1.66 -0.56 -22.56
N PHE A 22 1.19 0.25 -23.51
CA PHE A 22 1.73 1.60 -23.73
C PHE A 22 1.60 2.50 -22.51
N LYS A 23 0.43 2.48 -21.87
CA LYS A 23 0.19 3.28 -20.67
C LYS A 23 1.18 2.93 -19.58
N ARG A 24 1.52 1.64 -19.41
CA ARG A 24 2.53 1.20 -18.46
C ARG A 24 3.95 1.61 -18.85
N LEU A 25 4.30 1.61 -20.14
CA LEU A 25 5.59 2.14 -20.59
C LEU A 25 5.74 3.63 -20.28
N ILE A 26 4.71 4.44 -20.56
CA ILE A 26 4.73 5.87 -20.23
C ILE A 26 4.78 6.07 -18.70
N GLU A 27 4.00 5.30 -17.93
CA GLU A 27 4.08 5.35 -16.46
C GLU A 27 5.49 5.04 -15.97
N PHE A 28 6.18 4.06 -16.56
CA PHE A 28 7.56 3.71 -16.22
C PHE A 28 8.57 4.81 -16.58
N GLU A 29 8.46 5.41 -17.77
CA GLU A 29 9.33 6.52 -18.22
C GLU A 29 9.30 7.72 -17.26
N ASN A 30 8.17 7.92 -16.56
CA ASN A 30 8.00 8.98 -15.57
C ASN A 30 8.45 8.60 -14.14
N THR A 31 9.07 7.44 -13.94
CA THR A 31 9.67 7.05 -12.66
C THR A 31 11.15 7.44 -12.61
N ASP A 32 11.73 7.52 -11.42
CA ASP A 32 13.18 7.78 -11.25
C ASP A 32 14.05 6.74 -11.96
N SER A 33 13.57 5.50 -12.07
CA SER A 33 14.22 4.43 -12.84
C SER A 33 14.10 4.62 -14.35
N GLY A 34 13.07 5.32 -14.82
CA GLY A 34 12.80 5.55 -16.25
C GLY A 34 13.84 6.41 -16.95
N SER A 35 14.59 7.23 -16.20
CA SER A 35 15.69 8.06 -16.73
C SER A 35 17.07 7.39 -16.70
N LEU A 36 17.18 6.16 -16.15
CA LEU A 36 18.46 5.47 -16.03
C LEU A 36 18.92 4.91 -17.38
N THR A 37 20.21 5.07 -17.66
CA THR A 37 20.84 4.37 -18.79
C THR A 37 20.99 2.89 -18.49
N ILE A 38 21.30 2.08 -19.50
CA ILE A 38 21.55 0.64 -19.32
C ILE A 38 22.74 0.44 -18.38
N GLU A 39 23.76 1.28 -18.54
CA GLU A 39 24.97 1.28 -17.70
C GLU A 39 24.63 1.61 -16.25
N ASP A 40 23.80 2.64 -16.00
CA ASP A 40 23.35 2.98 -14.64
C ASP A 40 22.52 1.86 -14.01
N PHE A 41 21.71 1.17 -14.82
CA PHE A 41 20.90 0.04 -14.35
C PHE A 41 21.76 -1.14 -13.91
N LEU A 42 22.80 -1.47 -14.70
CA LEU A 42 23.73 -2.54 -14.37
C LEU A 42 24.57 -2.20 -13.14
N ALA A 43 25.07 -0.96 -13.05
CA ALA A 43 25.84 -0.52 -11.88
C ALA A 43 25.04 -0.60 -10.58
N LYS A 44 23.72 -0.32 -10.63
CA LYS A 44 22.83 -0.44 -9.46
C LYS A 44 22.46 -1.87 -9.08
N ALA A 45 22.62 -2.84 -9.98
CA ALA A 45 22.35 -4.24 -9.68
C ALA A 45 23.42 -4.85 -8.75
N ASP A 46 24.63 -4.30 -8.76
CA ASP A 46 25.75 -4.74 -7.93
C ASP A 46 25.76 -4.10 -6.52
N GLU A 47 24.83 -3.18 -6.23
CA GLU A 47 24.70 -2.55 -4.91
C GLU A 47 24.08 -3.58 -3.93
N GLU A 48 24.87 -4.01 -2.93
CA GLU A 48 24.46 -5.09 -2.01
C GLU A 48 23.14 -4.77 -1.27
N PRO A 49 22.18 -5.72 -1.20
CA PRO A 49 20.98 -5.55 -0.41
C PRO A 49 21.30 -5.37 1.08
N VAL A 50 20.64 -4.38 1.69
CA VAL A 50 20.74 -4.07 3.12
C VAL A 50 20.41 -5.32 3.96
N SER A 51 21.40 -5.71 4.76
CA SER A 51 21.38 -6.65 5.89
C SER A 51 20.05 -7.37 6.22
N LYS A 52 20.06 -8.66 5.87
CA LYS A 52 19.59 -9.85 6.62
C LYS A 52 18.38 -9.63 7.54
N CYS A 53 17.22 -10.03 7.03
CA CYS A 53 16.06 -10.36 7.84
C CYS A 53 16.42 -11.40 8.93
N LEU A 54 15.94 -11.14 10.15
CA LEU A 54 16.03 -12.05 11.30
C LEU A 54 15.30 -13.36 10.96
N ALA A 55 16.06 -14.42 10.68
CA ALA A 55 15.52 -15.73 10.40
C ALA A 55 14.68 -16.22 11.58
N LYS A 56 13.37 -16.31 11.39
CA LYS A 56 12.51 -17.13 12.24
C LYS A 56 12.68 -18.57 11.76
N SER A 57 12.93 -19.50 12.68
CA SER A 57 12.98 -20.92 12.33
C SER A 57 11.64 -21.36 11.73
N GLY A 58 11.69 -22.04 10.59
CA GLY A 58 10.52 -22.46 9.82
C GLY A 58 10.82 -23.70 8.99
N GLU A 59 9.78 -24.32 8.44
CA GLU A 59 9.92 -25.40 7.46
C GLU A 59 10.28 -24.80 6.09
N VAL A 60 11.20 -25.43 5.35
CA VAL A 60 11.48 -25.03 3.97
C VAL A 60 10.45 -25.60 3.00
N LEU A 61 10.13 -24.84 1.96
CA LEU A 61 9.17 -25.15 0.89
C LEU A 61 9.86 -25.40 -0.45
N CYS A 62 11.18 -25.24 -0.52
CA CYS A 62 11.95 -25.61 -1.70
C CYS A 62 12.08 -27.14 -1.82
N GLU A 63 12.58 -27.61 -2.97
CA GLU A 63 12.81 -29.05 -3.23
C GLU A 63 13.79 -29.71 -2.25
N HIS A 64 14.54 -28.91 -1.47
CA HIS A 64 15.47 -29.39 -0.45
C HIS A 64 14.79 -29.74 0.89
N LYS A 65 13.47 -29.63 1.00
CA LYS A 65 12.69 -29.98 2.20
C LYS A 65 12.97 -31.36 2.75
N ASP A 66 12.94 -32.38 1.90
CA ASP A 66 13.16 -33.77 2.34
C ASP A 66 14.64 -34.15 2.48
N LYS A 67 15.54 -33.21 2.19
CA LYS A 67 17.01 -33.40 2.26
C LYS A 67 17.60 -32.85 3.57
N GLY A 68 16.76 -32.37 4.49
CA GLY A 68 17.18 -31.84 5.78
C GLY A 68 17.78 -30.44 5.72
N ALA A 69 17.46 -29.66 4.68
CA ALA A 69 17.94 -28.29 4.55
C ALA A 69 17.29 -27.37 5.59
N GLU A 70 18.10 -26.49 6.19
CA GLU A 70 17.63 -25.50 7.15
C GLU A 70 16.96 -24.31 6.45
N HIS A 71 15.97 -23.74 7.12
CA HIS A 71 15.29 -22.54 6.65
C HIS A 71 16.16 -21.30 6.84
N PHE A 72 16.28 -20.52 5.77
CA PHE A 72 16.95 -19.22 5.76
C PHE A 72 15.93 -18.08 5.77
N SER A 73 15.22 -17.86 4.65
CA SER A 73 14.23 -16.79 4.50
C SER A 73 13.18 -17.14 3.44
N HIS A 74 12.00 -16.53 3.53
CA HIS A 74 10.86 -16.73 2.64
C HIS A 74 10.47 -18.21 2.39
N GLY A 75 10.71 -19.11 3.36
CA GLY A 75 10.45 -20.53 3.17
C GLY A 75 11.50 -21.25 2.31
N LEU A 76 12.68 -20.66 2.08
CA LEU A 76 13.75 -21.23 1.27
C LEU A 76 14.97 -21.56 2.14
N CYS A 77 15.73 -22.59 1.75
CA CYS A 77 17.10 -22.74 2.22
C CYS A 77 17.99 -21.65 1.61
N GLU A 78 19.19 -21.44 2.18
CA GLU A 78 20.13 -20.39 1.76
C GLU A 78 20.44 -20.47 0.26
N GLU A 79 20.83 -21.63 -0.26
CA GLU A 79 21.12 -21.83 -1.69
C GLU A 79 19.94 -21.46 -2.60
N CYS A 80 18.72 -21.86 -2.24
CA CYS A 80 17.53 -21.52 -3.01
C CYS A 80 17.16 -20.03 -2.88
N TYR A 81 17.41 -19.42 -1.73
CA TYR A 81 17.17 -18.00 -1.51
C TYR A 81 18.13 -17.13 -2.31
N ASP A 82 19.41 -17.51 -2.35
CA ASP A 82 20.44 -16.78 -3.10
C ASP A 82 20.15 -16.85 -4.60
N ASN A 83 19.87 -18.05 -5.12
CA ASN A 83 19.48 -18.25 -6.52
C ASN A 83 18.17 -17.50 -6.85
N PHE A 84 17.18 -17.52 -5.95
CA PHE A 84 15.97 -16.72 -6.10
C PHE A 84 16.29 -15.22 -6.21
N THR A 85 17.15 -14.71 -5.33
CA THR A 85 17.53 -13.29 -5.29
C THR A 85 18.30 -12.91 -6.55
N GLU A 86 19.25 -13.74 -7.00
CA GLU A 86 20.04 -13.52 -8.22
C GLU A 86 19.17 -13.50 -9.48
N LEU A 87 18.24 -14.46 -9.62
CA LEU A 87 17.40 -14.56 -10.82
C LEU A 87 16.26 -13.55 -10.87
N SER A 88 15.68 -13.20 -9.71
CA SER A 88 14.49 -12.35 -9.64
C SER A 88 14.77 -10.89 -9.25
N GLY A 89 15.94 -10.61 -8.69
CA GLY A 89 16.24 -9.34 -8.01
C GLY A 89 15.65 -9.26 -6.59
N GLY A 90 15.14 -10.37 -6.05
CA GLY A 90 14.55 -10.43 -4.71
C GLY A 90 13.11 -9.90 -4.62
N LEU A 91 12.58 -9.80 -3.41
CA LEU A 91 11.24 -9.26 -3.13
C LEU A 91 11.25 -7.78 -2.76
N GLU A 92 12.43 -7.21 -2.60
CA GLU A 92 12.63 -5.91 -1.96
C GLU A 92 13.04 -4.90 -3.03
N GLY A 93 12.08 -4.10 -3.50
CA GLY A 93 12.31 -3.11 -4.54
C GLY A 93 11.06 -2.80 -5.37
N GLY A 94 11.12 -1.69 -6.10
CA GLY A 94 10.04 -1.20 -6.95
C GLY A 94 9.02 -0.30 -6.24
N ALA A 95 8.41 0.61 -6.99
CA ALA A 95 7.31 1.43 -6.51
C ALA A 95 5.98 0.72 -6.75
N ASP A 96 5.06 0.83 -5.77
CA ASP A 96 3.67 0.39 -5.96
C ASP A 96 3.08 0.95 -7.25
N PRO A 97 2.26 0.18 -7.99
CA PRO A 97 1.69 0.66 -9.24
C PRO A 97 0.83 1.92 -8.99
N PRO A 98 0.77 2.89 -9.92
CA PRO A 98 0.03 4.14 -9.71
C PRO A 98 -1.45 3.96 -9.33
N ALA A 99 -2.06 2.86 -9.75
CA ALA A 99 -3.42 2.49 -9.33
C ALA A 99 -3.51 2.16 -7.84
N PHE A 100 -2.56 1.38 -7.32
CA PHE A 100 -2.48 1.03 -5.90
C PHE A 100 -2.18 2.27 -5.06
N GLN A 101 -1.20 3.08 -5.46
CA GLN A 101 -0.87 4.33 -4.78
C GLN A 101 -2.06 5.29 -4.68
N ARG A 102 -2.84 5.45 -5.77
CA ARG A 102 -4.05 6.26 -5.75
C ARG A 102 -5.12 5.69 -4.82
N ALA A 103 -5.33 4.38 -4.85
CA ALA A 103 -6.29 3.71 -3.97
C ALA A 103 -5.88 3.86 -2.50
N GLU A 104 -4.60 3.68 -2.19
CA GLU A 104 -4.08 3.81 -0.82
C GLU A 104 -4.18 5.24 -0.31
N LYS A 105 -3.84 6.23 -1.15
CA LYS A 105 -4.03 7.64 -0.82
C LYS A 105 -5.50 7.95 -0.48
N GLN A 106 -6.45 7.46 -1.28
CA GLN A 106 -7.87 7.65 -1.01
C GLN A 106 -8.29 7.03 0.33
N ARG A 107 -7.79 5.83 0.66
CA ARG A 107 -8.04 5.19 1.95
C ARG A 107 -7.51 6.03 3.11
N LEU A 108 -6.28 6.55 3.00
CA LEU A 108 -5.66 7.40 4.01
C LEU A 108 -6.42 8.74 4.19
N ASP A 109 -6.79 9.38 3.09
CA ASP A 109 -7.56 10.65 3.11
C ASP A 109 -8.96 10.46 3.69
N ALA A 110 -9.60 9.31 3.45
CA ALA A 110 -10.89 8.97 4.05
C ALA A 110 -10.76 8.71 5.56
N ALA A 111 -9.74 7.96 5.98
CA ALA A 111 -9.48 7.69 7.39
C ALA A 111 -9.14 8.98 8.17
N LYS A 112 -8.37 9.89 7.55
CA LYS A 112 -8.07 11.20 8.13
C LYS A 112 -9.34 12.02 8.33
N ARG A 113 -10.18 12.14 7.30
CA ARG A 113 -11.47 12.86 7.39
C ARG A 113 -12.41 12.27 8.43
N ALA A 114 -12.47 10.95 8.56
CA ALA A 114 -13.29 10.29 9.58
C ALA A 114 -12.80 10.61 11.00
N LYS A 115 -11.48 10.66 11.21
CA LYS A 115 -10.90 11.07 12.51
C LYS A 115 -11.15 12.55 12.82
N GLU A 116 -11.02 13.43 11.83
CA GLU A 116 -11.29 14.86 11.99
C GLU A 116 -12.78 15.10 12.31
N ALA A 117 -13.69 14.45 11.58
CA ALA A 117 -15.13 14.53 11.87
C ALA A 117 -15.50 14.01 13.27
N ALA A 118 -14.88 12.91 13.72
CA ALA A 118 -15.11 12.40 15.08
C ALA A 118 -14.58 13.32 16.18
N VAL A 119 -13.50 14.06 15.90
CA VAL A 119 -12.98 15.10 16.81
C VAL A 119 -13.91 16.30 16.85
N ASP A 120 -14.38 16.76 15.69
CA ASP A 120 -15.33 17.88 15.61
C ASP A 120 -16.67 17.54 16.31
N GLU A 121 -17.14 16.30 16.17
CA GLU A 121 -18.35 15.81 16.83
C GLU A 121 -18.17 15.75 18.35
N ALA A 122 -17.05 15.23 18.85
CA ALA A 122 -16.73 15.23 20.27
C ALA A 122 -16.58 16.65 20.86
N ILE A 123 -16.04 17.59 20.09
CA ILE A 123 -15.94 19.00 20.50
C ILE A 123 -17.33 19.66 20.54
N CYS A 124 -18.23 19.31 19.62
CA CYS A 124 -19.61 19.81 19.64
C CYS A 124 -20.41 19.26 20.84
N GLU A 125 -20.22 17.99 21.21
CA GLU A 125 -20.89 17.37 22.36
C GLU A 125 -20.51 18.04 23.70
N LEU A 126 -19.24 18.42 23.88
CA LEU A 126 -18.78 19.12 25.09
C LEU A 126 -19.37 20.54 25.22
N HIS A 127 -19.66 21.23 24.12
CA HIS A 127 -20.27 22.56 24.17
C HIS A 127 -21.78 22.54 24.43
N ASN A 128 -22.45 21.41 24.24
CA ASN A 128 -23.90 21.27 24.48
C ASN A 128 -24.25 20.90 25.93
N SER A 129 -23.32 20.35 26.71
CA SER A 129 -23.57 20.00 28.12
C SER A 129 -23.53 21.20 29.08
N ASP A 130 -22.95 22.34 28.67
CA ASP A 130 -22.76 23.50 29.56
C ASP A 130 -23.94 24.50 29.55
N PHE A 131 -24.99 24.28 28.74
CA PHE A 131 -26.13 25.23 28.63
C PHE A 131 -27.43 24.76 29.32
N GLU A 132 -27.56 23.48 29.71
CA GLU A 132 -28.84 22.96 30.24
C GLU A 132 -29.06 23.17 31.75
N ASP A 133 -28.12 23.77 32.49
CA ASP A 133 -28.23 23.93 33.95
C ASP A 133 -28.85 25.26 34.43
N ASN A 134 -29.49 26.04 33.53
CA ASN A 134 -30.03 27.36 33.90
C ASN A 134 -31.45 27.66 33.38
N ILE A 135 -32.37 26.69 33.44
CA ILE A 135 -33.81 26.97 33.31
C ILE A 135 -34.42 27.22 34.70
N MET A 136 -34.45 28.51 35.05
CA MET A 136 -35.09 29.10 36.23
C MET A 136 -36.56 28.66 36.37
N SER A 137 -36.91 28.11 37.55
CA SER A 137 -38.24 27.61 37.91
C SER A 137 -39.37 28.67 37.79
N PRO A 138 -40.63 28.28 37.49
CA PRO A 138 -41.72 29.22 37.30
C PRO A 138 -42.20 29.82 38.64
N GLY A 139 -42.21 31.15 38.69
CA GLY A 139 -42.71 31.95 39.82
C GLY A 139 -44.19 31.71 40.10
N LYS A 140 -44.50 31.53 41.39
CA LYS A 140 -45.85 31.32 41.92
C LYS A 140 -46.58 32.67 41.98
N VAL A 141 -47.62 32.86 41.17
CA VAL A 141 -48.56 33.99 41.29
C VAL A 141 -49.79 33.53 42.07
N THR A 142 -49.99 34.07 43.27
CA THR A 142 -51.19 33.87 44.09
C THR A 142 -52.22 34.96 43.81
N VAL A 143 -53.49 34.59 43.66
CA VAL A 143 -54.65 35.51 43.64
C VAL A 143 -55.69 34.99 44.65
N PRO A 144 -56.31 35.84 45.50
CA PRO A 144 -57.16 35.39 46.60
C PRO A 144 -58.62 35.17 46.20
N GLU A 145 -59.27 34.21 46.87
CA GLU A 145 -60.69 33.86 46.76
C GLU A 145 -61.52 34.75 47.71
N HIS A 146 -62.62 35.34 47.24
CA HIS A 146 -63.60 36.06 48.06
C HIS A 146 -64.95 35.33 47.98
N THR A 147 -65.57 35.11 49.15
CA THR A 147 -66.95 34.67 49.34
C THR A 147 -67.95 35.77 48.99
#